data_AF-A0A4S4F0Y4-F1
#
_entry.id   AF-A0A4S4F0Y4-F1
#
_cell.length_a   1.000
_cell.length_b   1.000
_cell.length_c   1.000
_cell.angle_alpha   90.00
_cell.angle_beta   90.00
_cell.angle_gamma   90.00
#
_symmetry.space_group_name_H-M   'P 1'
#
loop_
_entity.id
_entity.type
_entity.pdbx_description
1 polymer ?
#
loop_
_entity_poly.entity_id
_entity_poly.type
_entity_poly.pdbx_seq_one_letter_code
_entity_poly.pdbx_strand_id
1 'polypeptide(L)'
;MEKQIPFTGILSNKAEENPDFFNWNRIKLRYCDGASFAGDREDKVAQLQFRGQRIWLAAVEDLMSKGMRNANQALLSGCSAGGLASILHCDEFRNFFPRSTRVKCLSDAGLFLDAVDVSGGRTLRNFFNGVVKLQVLIEIYFVFPFS
;
A
#
# COMPACT_ATOMS: atom_id res chain seq x y z
N MET A 1 -17.91 12.83 1.67
CA MET A 1 -16.43 12.71 1.76
C MET A 1 -15.84 14.11 1.86
N GLU A 2 -14.96 14.38 2.83
CA GLU A 2 -14.29 15.68 2.97
C GLU A 2 -13.45 16.00 1.73
N LYS A 3 -13.53 17.24 1.24
CA LYS A 3 -12.78 17.68 0.06
C LYS A 3 -11.30 17.89 0.33
N GLN A 4 -10.92 18.18 1.57
CA GLN A 4 -9.55 18.41 2.00
C GLN A 4 -9.28 17.56 3.25
N ILE A 5 -8.14 16.87 3.28
CA ILE A 5 -7.66 16.17 4.48
C ILE A 5 -6.44 16.93 5.00
N PRO A 6 -6.41 17.33 6.27
CA PRO A 6 -5.22 17.94 6.85
C PRO A 6 -4.04 16.97 6.80
N PHE A 7 -2.87 17.51 6.51
CA PHE A 7 -1.61 16.81 6.67
C PHE A 7 -1.06 17.05 8.07
N THR A 8 -0.86 15.96 8.81
CA THR A 8 -0.40 15.94 10.21
C THR A 8 0.70 14.89 10.38
N GLY A 9 1.41 14.94 11.52
CA GLY A 9 2.50 14.00 11.82
C GLY A 9 3.57 14.02 10.73
N ILE A 10 3.94 12.85 10.19
CA ILE A 10 4.93 12.72 9.11
C ILE A 10 4.59 13.49 7.81
N LEU A 11 3.34 13.92 7.63
CA LEU A 11 2.92 14.77 6.51
C LEU A 11 2.85 16.26 6.88
N SER A 12 3.03 16.64 8.15
CA SER A 12 3.01 18.05 8.55
C SER A 12 4.14 18.83 7.87
N ASN A 13 3.90 20.11 7.54
CA ASN A 13 4.94 21.04 7.09
C ASN A 13 5.58 21.83 8.24
N LYS A 14 5.19 21.56 9.48
CA LYS A 14 5.80 22.21 10.64
C LYS A 14 6.98 21.39 11.11
N ALA A 15 8.15 22.01 11.20
CA ALA A 15 9.37 21.33 11.63
C ALA A 15 9.27 20.82 13.08
N GLU A 16 8.44 21.47 13.91
CA GLU A 16 8.18 21.08 15.30
C GLU A 16 7.38 19.75 15.39
N GLU A 17 6.57 19.46 14.37
CA GLU A 17 5.77 18.22 14.28
C GLU A 17 6.45 17.15 13.42
N ASN A 18 7.26 17.56 12.43
CA ASN A 18 7.89 16.71 11.42
C ASN A 18 9.34 17.15 11.13
N PRO A 19 10.27 16.97 12.06
CA PRO A 19 11.62 17.51 11.93
C PRO A 19 12.38 16.95 10.70
N ASP A 20 12.06 15.73 10.28
CA ASP A 20 12.79 15.03 9.22
C ASP A 20 12.28 15.33 7.81
N PHE A 21 10.96 15.51 7.63
CA PHE A 21 10.32 15.55 6.30
C PHE A 21 9.45 16.79 6.04
N PHE A 22 9.45 17.80 6.94
CA PHE A 22 8.55 18.95 6.81
C PHE A 22 8.63 19.69 5.47
N ASN A 23 9.81 19.70 4.83
CA ASN A 23 10.04 20.38 3.56
C ASN A 23 9.91 19.47 2.32
N TRP A 24 9.53 18.20 2.49
CA TRP A 24 9.36 17.26 1.36
C TRP A 24 8.04 17.52 0.62
N ASN A 25 7.98 17.03 -0.63
CA ASN A 25 6.71 16.87 -1.33
C ASN A 25 5.88 15.78 -0.63
N ARG A 26 4.60 16.08 -0.36
CA ARG A 26 3.74 15.25 0.49
C ARG A 26 2.47 14.88 -0.25
N ILE A 27 2.18 13.59 -0.26
CA ILE A 27 1.06 13.01 -1.01
C ILE A 27 0.32 12.06 -0.09
N LYS A 28 -1.02 12.09 -0.13
CA LYS A 28 -1.88 11.14 0.60
C LYS A 28 -2.82 10.46 -0.38
N LEU A 29 -2.58 9.19 -0.65
CA LEU A 29 -3.51 8.36 -1.41
C LEU A 29 -4.61 7.85 -0.46
N ARG A 30 -5.87 8.09 -0.80
CA ARG A 30 -7.00 7.63 0.03
C ARG A 30 -7.24 6.16 -0.21
N TYR A 31 -7.40 5.41 0.88
CA TYR A 31 -7.73 4.00 0.84
C TYR A 31 -9.22 3.79 0.52
N CYS A 32 -9.51 3.07 -0.56
CA CYS A 32 -10.89 2.82 -1.01
C CYS A 32 -11.09 1.47 -1.71
N ASP A 33 -10.08 0.59 -1.75
CA ASP A 33 -10.16 -0.69 -2.45
C ASP A 33 -10.48 -1.88 -1.54
N GLY A 34 -10.09 -1.82 -0.26
CA GLY A 34 -10.38 -2.88 0.71
C GLY A 34 -9.39 -4.05 0.77
N ALA A 35 -8.29 -4.02 0.02
CA ALA A 35 -7.23 -5.03 0.06
C ALA A 35 -5.82 -4.43 -0.04
N SER A 36 -5.55 -3.35 0.71
CA SER A 36 -4.21 -2.75 0.78
C SER A 36 -3.62 -2.42 -0.60
N PHE A 37 -4.45 -2.00 -1.55
CA PHE A 37 -4.10 -1.74 -2.95
C PHE A 37 -3.63 -2.96 -3.77
N ALA A 38 -3.89 -4.19 -3.31
CA ALA A 38 -3.45 -5.41 -4.02
C ALA A 38 -4.52 -6.08 -4.89
N GLY A 39 -5.81 -5.78 -4.68
CA GLY A 39 -6.91 -6.43 -5.43
C GLY A 39 -7.10 -5.89 -6.85
N ASP A 40 -7.45 -6.76 -7.81
CA ASP A 40 -8.02 -6.38 -9.11
C ASP A 40 -9.12 -7.35 -9.55
N ARG A 41 -10.27 -7.27 -8.88
CA ARG A 41 -11.45 -8.10 -9.16
C ARG A 41 -12.72 -7.27 -9.14
N GLU A 42 -13.79 -7.83 -9.66
CA GLU A 42 -15.14 -7.34 -9.45
C GLU A 42 -16.08 -8.48 -9.06
N ASP A 43 -17.09 -8.14 -8.29
CA ASP A 43 -18.28 -8.96 -8.08
C ASP A 43 -19.46 -8.23 -8.73
N LYS A 44 -19.88 -8.74 -9.90
CA LYS A 44 -20.98 -8.13 -10.67
C LYS A 44 -22.33 -8.31 -10.00
N VAL A 45 -22.52 -9.37 -9.23
CA VAL A 45 -23.79 -9.67 -8.56
C VAL A 45 -23.93 -8.75 -7.35
N ALA A 46 -22.88 -8.62 -6.54
CA ALA A 46 -22.86 -7.70 -5.41
C ALA A 46 -22.60 -6.22 -5.81
N GLN A 47 -22.35 -5.95 -7.10
CA GLN A 47 -21.98 -4.64 -7.63
C GLN A 47 -20.75 -4.03 -6.94
N LEU A 48 -19.77 -4.86 -6.57
CA LEU A 48 -18.53 -4.45 -5.91
C LEU A 48 -17.35 -4.42 -6.89
N GLN A 49 -16.52 -3.40 -6.74
CA GLN A 49 -15.35 -3.14 -7.58
C GLN A 49 -14.11 -3.09 -6.69
N PHE A 50 -13.24 -4.10 -6.79
CA PHE A 50 -11.98 -4.18 -6.06
C PHE A 50 -10.84 -3.80 -7.01
N ARG A 51 -10.47 -2.53 -7.02
CA ARG A 51 -9.54 -1.94 -8.00
C ARG A 51 -8.22 -1.48 -7.38
N GLY A 52 -7.81 -2.07 -6.27
CA GLY A 52 -6.62 -1.70 -5.52
C GLY A 52 -5.38 -1.53 -6.39
N GLN A 53 -4.99 -2.58 -7.14
CA GLN A 53 -3.77 -2.55 -7.96
C GLN A 53 -3.88 -1.49 -9.07
N ARG A 54 -5.06 -1.33 -9.66
CA ARG A 54 -5.28 -0.31 -10.70
C ARG A 54 -5.22 1.11 -10.16
N ILE A 55 -5.79 1.35 -8.98
CA ILE A 55 -5.75 2.64 -8.30
C ILE A 55 -4.29 2.97 -7.95
N TRP A 56 -3.54 2.01 -7.44
CA TRP A 56 -2.11 2.17 -7.14
C TRP A 56 -1.30 2.57 -8.37
N LEU A 57 -1.37 1.78 -9.44
CA LEU A 57 -0.65 2.05 -10.69
C LEU A 57 -0.99 3.43 -11.25
N ALA A 58 -2.29 3.72 -11.41
CA ALA A 58 -2.75 4.99 -11.96
C ALA A 58 -2.30 6.19 -11.10
N ALA A 59 -2.35 6.07 -9.77
CA ALA A 59 -1.91 7.12 -8.87
C ALA A 59 -0.40 7.35 -8.96
N VAL A 60 0.41 6.30 -8.93
CA VAL A 60 1.87 6.43 -9.00
C VAL A 60 2.30 6.99 -10.36
N GLU A 61 1.73 6.52 -11.46
CA GLU A 61 2.02 7.03 -12.81
C GLU A 61 1.67 8.52 -12.97
N ASP A 62 0.50 8.94 -12.49
CA ASP A 62 0.09 10.34 -12.49
C ASP A 62 1.07 11.20 -11.67
N LEU A 63 1.46 10.76 -10.47
CA LEU A 63 2.42 11.47 -9.62
C LEU A 63 3.82 11.53 -10.25
N MET A 64 4.24 10.45 -10.92
CA MET A 64 5.49 10.43 -11.69
C MET A 64 5.51 11.49 -12.78
N SER A 65 4.39 11.66 -13.49
CA SER A 65 4.23 12.70 -14.52
C SER A 65 4.27 14.12 -13.93
N LYS A 66 3.81 14.29 -12.69
CA LYS A 66 3.78 15.57 -11.96
C LYS A 66 5.10 15.92 -11.26
N GLY A 67 6.17 15.20 -11.58
CA GLY A 67 7.52 15.52 -11.14
C GLY A 67 8.10 14.59 -10.08
N MET A 68 7.33 13.63 -9.54
CA MET A 68 7.85 12.64 -8.59
C MET A 68 9.03 11.85 -9.19
N ARG A 69 9.04 11.62 -10.50
CA ARG A 69 10.14 10.94 -11.22
C ARG A 69 11.52 11.57 -11.07
N ASN A 70 11.57 12.86 -10.72
CA ASN A 70 12.81 13.62 -10.55
C ASN A 70 13.31 13.62 -9.10
N ALA A 71 12.62 12.94 -8.19
CA ALA A 71 12.99 12.93 -6.78
C ALA A 71 14.34 12.22 -6.55
N ASN A 72 15.22 12.84 -5.76
CA ASN A 72 16.45 12.21 -5.29
C ASN A 72 16.19 11.16 -4.20
N GLN A 73 15.13 11.37 -3.42
CA GLN A 73 14.70 10.49 -2.35
C GLN A 73 13.17 10.33 -2.40
N ALA A 74 12.68 9.12 -2.14
CA ALA A 74 11.26 8.85 -2.04
C ALA A 74 10.99 7.92 -0.86
N LEU A 75 9.92 8.19 -0.12
CA LEU A 75 9.47 7.37 1.00
C LEU A 75 8.03 6.94 0.75
N LEU A 76 7.80 5.63 0.64
CA LEU A 76 6.47 5.05 0.69
C LEU A 76 6.13 4.73 2.15
N SER A 77 5.08 5.33 2.69
CA SER A 77 4.66 5.04 4.06
C SER A 77 3.15 4.83 4.16
N GLY A 78 2.75 4.08 5.18
CA GLY A 78 1.34 3.90 5.51
C GLY A 78 1.16 3.25 6.87
N CYS A 79 -0.06 3.37 7.39
CA CYS A 79 -0.48 2.84 8.69
C CYS A 79 -1.54 1.74 8.52
N SER A 80 -1.50 0.69 9.34
CA SER A 80 -2.47 -0.42 9.31
C SER A 80 -2.53 -1.08 7.91
N ALA A 81 -3.69 -1.06 7.24
CA ALA A 81 -3.80 -1.55 5.86
C ALA A 81 -2.86 -0.83 4.88
N GLY A 82 -2.55 0.45 5.10
CA GLY A 82 -1.56 1.19 4.31
C GLY A 82 -0.12 0.81 4.66
N GLY A 83 0.14 0.35 5.88
CA GLY A 83 1.43 -0.21 6.27
C GLY A 83 1.68 -1.52 5.53
N LEU A 84 0.67 -2.40 5.50
CA LEU A 84 0.71 -3.61 4.68
C LEU A 84 0.89 -3.27 3.18
N ALA A 85 0.19 -2.26 2.66
CA ALA A 85 0.40 -1.80 1.29
C ALA A 85 1.86 -1.35 1.05
N SER A 86 2.47 -0.67 2.02
CA SER A 86 3.87 -0.25 1.94
C SER A 86 4.83 -1.44 1.88
N ILE A 87 4.49 -2.58 2.50
CA ILE A 87 5.25 -3.84 2.38
C ILE A 87 5.03 -4.44 0.98
N LEU A 88 3.77 -4.61 0.58
CA LEU A 88 3.40 -5.32 -0.66
C LEU A 88 3.93 -4.61 -1.92
N HIS A 89 3.89 -3.28 -1.95
CA HIS A 89 4.24 -2.50 -3.13
C HIS A 89 5.64 -1.87 -3.08
N CYS A 90 6.46 -2.16 -2.07
CA CYS A 90 7.75 -1.47 -1.91
C CYS A 90 8.68 -1.65 -3.11
N ASP A 91 8.81 -2.89 -3.60
CA ASP A 91 9.69 -3.21 -4.72
C ASP A 91 9.13 -2.65 -6.04
N GLU A 92 7.81 -2.72 -6.22
CA GLU A 92 7.13 -2.09 -7.36
C GLU A 92 7.35 -0.57 -7.36
N PHE A 93 7.16 0.09 -6.21
CA PHE A 93 7.40 1.52 -6.02
C PHE A 93 8.85 1.89 -6.35
N ARG A 94 9.82 1.09 -5.89
CA ARG A 94 11.23 1.27 -6.19
C ARG A 94 11.52 1.23 -7.69
N ASN A 95 10.82 0.37 -8.44
CA ASN A 95 11.06 0.16 -9.86
C ASN A 95 10.60 1.33 -10.75
N PHE A 96 9.72 2.21 -10.26
CA PHE A 96 9.35 3.42 -11.00
C PHE A 96 10.46 4.49 -11.05
N PHE A 97 11.49 4.37 -10.20
CA PHE A 97 12.57 5.35 -10.12
C PHE A 97 13.89 4.83 -10.71
N PRO A 98 14.73 5.73 -11.27
CA PRO A 98 16.10 5.39 -11.66
C PRO A 98 16.91 4.79 -10.52
N ARG A 99 18.01 4.11 -10.84
CA ARG A 99 18.88 3.49 -9.81
C ARG A 99 19.53 4.49 -8.85
N SER A 100 19.65 5.74 -9.25
CA SER A 100 20.21 6.83 -8.45
C SER A 100 19.28 7.35 -7.36
N THR A 101 17.96 7.16 -7.47
CA THR A 101 17.00 7.61 -6.45
C THR A 101 17.02 6.69 -5.24
N ARG A 102 17.16 7.27 -4.04
CA ARG A 102 17.07 6.52 -2.78
C ARG A 102 15.61 6.35 -2.39
N VAL A 103 15.06 5.18 -2.65
CA VAL A 103 13.71 4.80 -2.22
C VAL A 103 13.76 4.02 -0.91
N LYS A 104 12.87 4.35 0.02
CA LYS A 104 12.65 3.63 1.27
C LYS A 104 11.15 3.40 1.48
N CYS A 105 10.82 2.39 2.27
CA CYS A 105 9.45 2.08 2.65
C CYS A 105 9.34 1.98 4.17
N LEU A 106 8.26 2.52 4.72
CA LEU A 106 7.96 2.52 6.16
C LEU A 106 6.56 1.95 6.38
N SER A 107 6.51 0.76 6.95
CA SER A 107 5.26 0.12 7.36
C SER A 107 4.99 0.39 8.83
N ASP A 108 4.04 1.26 9.12
CA ASP A 108 3.53 1.49 10.46
C ASP A 108 2.30 0.58 10.72
N ALA A 109 2.31 -0.18 11.81
CA ALA A 109 1.25 -1.13 12.19
C ALA A 109 0.75 -2.06 11.07
N GLY A 110 1.60 -2.36 10.07
CA GLY A 110 1.23 -3.12 8.86
C GLY A 110 1.63 -4.59 8.86
N LEU A 111 2.31 -5.07 9.91
CA LEU A 111 2.69 -6.48 10.04
C LEU A 111 1.60 -7.26 10.78
N PHE A 112 0.95 -8.16 10.07
CA PHE A 112 -0.07 -9.04 10.61
C PHE A 112 0.46 -10.48 10.70
N LEU A 113 0.47 -11.04 11.90
CA LEU A 113 1.01 -12.37 12.15
C LEU A 113 -0.05 -13.45 11.97
N ASP A 114 0.31 -14.53 11.28
CA ASP A 114 -0.49 -15.76 11.24
C ASP A 114 -0.26 -16.61 12.50
N ALA A 115 -0.71 -16.08 13.63
CA ALA A 115 -0.58 -16.67 14.95
C ALA A 115 -1.94 -17.06 15.54
N VAL A 116 -1.88 -17.90 16.58
CA VAL A 116 -3.04 -18.19 17.42
C VAL A 116 -3.31 -16.98 18.31
N ASP A 117 -4.54 -16.50 18.34
CA ASP A 117 -4.95 -15.38 19.19
C ASP A 117 -5.22 -15.83 20.64
N VAL A 118 -5.50 -14.87 21.52
CA VAL A 118 -5.74 -15.10 22.96
C VAL A 118 -6.96 -15.99 23.24
N SER A 119 -7.85 -16.16 22.26
CA SER A 119 -9.02 -17.03 22.35
C SER A 119 -8.77 -18.42 21.76
N GLY A 120 -7.54 -18.73 21.33
CA GLY A 120 -7.18 -19.99 20.68
C GLY A 120 -7.55 -20.05 19.19
N GLY A 121 -8.03 -18.95 18.61
CA GLY A 121 -8.44 -18.85 17.22
C GLY A 121 -7.31 -18.44 16.27
N ARG A 122 -7.59 -18.44 14.96
CA ARG A 122 -6.71 -17.88 13.92
C ARG A 122 -7.39 -16.72 13.20
N THR A 123 -7.77 -15.69 13.96
CA THR A 123 -8.57 -14.56 13.47
C THR A 123 -7.95 -13.89 12.24
N LEU A 124 -6.66 -13.55 12.27
CA LEU A 124 -5.99 -12.88 11.15
C LEU A 124 -5.91 -13.77 9.90
N ARG A 125 -5.61 -15.06 10.05
CA ARG A 125 -5.64 -16.02 8.92
C ARG A 125 -7.01 -16.05 8.26
N ASN A 126 -8.08 -16.15 9.05
CA ASN A 126 -9.43 -16.21 8.53
C ASN A 126 -9.82 -14.91 7.83
N PHE A 127 -9.49 -13.77 8.42
CA PHE A 127 -9.71 -12.45 7.83
C PHE A 127 -9.02 -12.31 6.47
N PHE A 128 -7.70 -12.53 6.41
CA PHE A 128 -6.94 -12.39 5.16
C PHE A 128 -7.32 -13.45 4.12
N ASN A 129 -7.69 -14.67 4.52
CA ASN A 129 -8.23 -15.67 3.60
C ASN A 129 -9.52 -15.15 2.93
N GLY A 130 -10.39 -14.47 3.70
CA GLY A 130 -11.57 -13.80 3.16
C GLY A 130 -11.22 -12.70 2.16
N VAL A 131 -10.27 -11.82 2.51
CA VAL A 131 -9.80 -10.74 1.62
C VAL A 131 -9.25 -11.29 0.31
N VAL A 132 -8.35 -12.29 0.39
CA VAL A 132 -7.74 -12.93 -0.79
C VAL A 132 -8.81 -13.59 -1.66
N LYS A 133 -9.67 -14.44 -1.09
CA LYS A 133 -10.75 -15.10 -1.86
C LYS A 133 -11.71 -14.12 -2.53
N LEU A 134 -11.97 -12.99 -1.88
CA LEU A 134 -12.90 -11.99 -2.40
C LEU A 134 -12.26 -11.14 -3.49
N GLN A 135 -11.02 -10.68 -3.30
CA GLN A 135 -10.44 -9.56 -4.07
C GLN A 135 -9.21 -9.91 -4.89
N VAL A 136 -8.51 -11.01 -4.59
CA VAL A 136 -7.19 -11.32 -5.14
C VAL A 136 -7.23 -12.71 -5.80
N LEU A 137 -7.30 -12.74 -7.13
CA LEU A 137 -7.08 -13.98 -7.90
C LEU A 137 -5.58 -14.26 -7.90
N ILE A 138 -5.13 -15.23 -7.09
CA ILE A 138 -3.86 -15.89 -7.36
C ILE A 138 -4.14 -17.36 -7.62
N GLU A 139 -4.24 -17.74 -8.90
CA GLU A 139 -3.84 -19.10 -9.27
C GLU A 139 -2.31 -19.13 -9.13
N ILE A 140 -1.83 -19.55 -7.95
CA ILE A 140 -0.40 -19.80 -7.77
C ILE A 140 -0.10 -21.15 -8.43
N TYR A 141 0.38 -21.11 -9.67
CA TYR A 141 1.01 -22.27 -10.29
C TYR A 141 2.42 -22.40 -9.73
N PHE A 142 2.62 -23.37 -8.83
CA PHE A 142 3.96 -23.82 -8.46
C PHE A 142 4.43 -24.84 -9.49
N VAL A 143 5.42 -24.47 -10.31
CA VAL A 143 6.16 -25.40 -11.16
C VAL A 143 7.54 -25.58 -10.54
N PHE A 144 7.81 -26.77 -10.00
CA PHE A 144 9.13 -27.14 -9.51
C PHE A 144 9.68 -28.29 -10.37
N PRO A 145 10.99 -28.34 -10.65
CA PRO A 145 11.58 -29.49 -11.31
C PRO A 145 11.49 -30.71 -10.39
N PHE A 146 11.16 -31.88 -10.95
CA PHE A 146 11.46 -33.14 -10.28
C PHE A 146 12.98 -33.31 -10.23
N SER A 147 13.52 -33.45 -9.02
CA SER A 147 14.90 -33.90 -8.80
C SER A 147 15.02 -35.39 -9.10
#